data_AF-A0A3S4H696-F1
#
_entry.id   AF-A0A3S4H696-F1
#
_cell.length_a   1.000
_cell.length_b   1.000
_cell.length_c   1.000
_cell.angle_alpha   90.00
_cell.angle_beta   90.00
_cell.angle_gamma   90.00
#
_symmetry.space_group_name_H-M   'P 1'
#
loop_
_entity.id
_entity.type
_entity.pdbx_description
1 polymer ?
#
loop_
_entity_poly.entity_id
_entity_poly.type
_entity_poly.pdbx_seq_one_letter_code
_entity_poly.pdbx_strand_id
1 'polypeptide(L)'
;MTRMKYLVAAATLSLALVGCSGSKEEVPDNPPNEIYATAQQKLQDGNWKQAITQLEALDNRYPFGPYSQQVQLDLIYAYYKNADLPLAQAAIDRFMRLNPHPSEHRLCHLYARRLTNMALDDSALAGLLRR
;
A
#
# COMPACT_ATOMS: atom_id res chain seq x y z
N MET A 1 47.82 -2.47 12.86
CA MET A 1 46.89 -2.01 11.80
C MET A 1 45.52 -2.70 11.83
N THR A 2 45.34 -3.87 12.44
CA THR A 2 44.05 -4.58 12.52
C THR A 2 43.04 -3.93 13.47
N ARG A 3 43.47 -3.39 14.62
CA ARG A 3 42.58 -2.67 15.57
C ARG A 3 41.91 -1.43 14.98
N MET A 4 42.57 -0.73 14.05
CA MET A 4 42.01 0.45 13.37
C MET A 4 40.88 0.07 12.40
N LYS A 5 40.97 -1.11 11.77
CA LYS A 5 39.94 -1.61 10.83
C LYS A 5 38.63 -1.96 11.55
N TYR A 6 38.72 -2.48 12.78
CA TYR A 6 37.53 -2.79 13.59
C TYR A 6 36.82 -1.53 14.11
N LEU A 7 37.56 -0.46 14.44
CA LEU A 7 36.98 0.82 14.86
C LEU A 7 36.24 1.51 13.70
N VAL A 8 36.79 1.47 12.49
CA VAL A 8 36.13 2.01 11.29
C VAL A 8 34.90 1.19 10.91
N ALA A 9 34.97 -0.15 11.02
CA ALA A 9 33.83 -1.03 10.74
C ALA A 9 32.69 -0.89 11.77
N ALA A 10 33.01 -0.61 13.04
CA ALA A 10 32.00 -0.35 14.07
C ALA A 10 31.31 1.02 13.87
N ALA A 11 32.05 2.02 13.39
CA ALA A 11 31.53 3.36 13.14
C ALA A 11 30.62 3.46 11.89
N THR A 12 30.88 2.65 10.86
CA THR A 12 29.99 2.57 9.69
C THR A 12 28.70 1.79 9.97
N LEU A 13 28.74 0.83 10.90
CA LEU A 13 27.56 0.05 11.28
C LEU A 13 26.53 0.90 12.06
N SER A 14 26.97 1.85 12.89
CA SER A 14 26.09 2.71 13.67
C SER A 14 25.38 3.80 12.86
N LEU A 15 25.94 4.22 11.71
CA LEU A 15 25.26 5.16 10.81
C LEU A 15 24.13 4.52 9.98
N ALA A 16 24.08 3.19 9.89
CA ALA A 16 23.03 2.48 9.17
C ALA A 16 21.72 2.32 9.97
N LEU A 17 21.71 2.71 11.26
CA LEU A 17 20.54 2.59 12.15
C LEU A 17 19.69 3.87 12.25
N VAL A 18 19.86 4.86 11.37
CA VAL A 18 18.87 5.94 11.21
C VAL A 18 17.66 5.38 10.46
N GLY A 19 16.92 4.51 11.16
CA GLY A 19 15.70 3.88 10.72
C GLY A 19 14.54 4.86 10.81
N CYS A 20 13.80 4.91 9.70
CA CYS A 20 12.56 5.64 9.44
C CYS A 20 11.67 5.84 10.69
N SER A 21 11.66 7.05 11.25
CA SER A 21 10.63 7.47 12.21
C SER A 21 9.38 7.87 11.44
N GLY A 22 8.56 6.88 11.07
CA GLY A 22 7.22 7.12 10.53
C GLY A 22 6.26 7.47 11.67
N SER A 23 6.05 8.76 11.93
CA SER A 23 4.95 9.21 12.77
C SER A 23 3.64 8.76 12.13
N LYS A 24 2.95 7.80 12.76
CA LYS A 24 1.60 7.39 12.37
C LYS A 24 0.69 8.59 12.57
N GLU A 25 0.20 9.16 11.48
CA GLU A 25 -0.78 10.24 11.53
C GLU A 25 -2.07 9.65 12.11
N GLU A 26 -2.41 10.05 13.35
CA GLU A 26 -3.62 9.59 14.01
C GLU A 26 -4.82 10.18 13.29
N VAL A 27 -5.65 9.32 12.72
CA VAL A 27 -6.91 9.73 12.10
C VAL A 27 -7.87 10.15 13.21
N PRO A 28 -8.38 11.39 13.21
CA PRO A 28 -9.35 11.86 14.20
C PRO A 28 -10.55 10.93 14.31
N ASP A 29 -11.23 10.90 15.46
CA ASP A 29 -12.46 10.12 15.66
C ASP A 29 -13.68 10.83 15.05
N ASN A 30 -13.58 11.11 13.74
CA ASN A 30 -14.63 11.74 12.95
C ASN A 30 -15.62 10.68 12.46
N PRO A 31 -16.85 11.07 12.13
CA PRO A 31 -17.82 10.12 11.58
C PRO A 31 -17.36 9.54 10.22
N PRO A 32 -17.80 8.31 9.87
CA PRO A 32 -17.30 7.56 8.71
C PRO A 32 -17.34 8.31 7.39
N ASN A 33 -18.37 9.11 7.19
CA ASN A 33 -18.58 9.94 5.99
C ASN A 33 -17.52 11.03 5.85
N GLU A 34 -17.10 11.66 6.94
CA GLU A 34 -16.08 12.70 6.94
C GLU A 34 -14.69 12.11 6.69
N ILE A 35 -14.36 10.99 7.33
CA ILE A 35 -13.12 10.26 7.09
C ILE A 35 -13.04 9.84 5.62
N TYR A 36 -14.14 9.30 5.08
CA TYR A 36 -14.20 8.90 3.67
C TYR A 36 -14.07 10.09 2.71
N ALA A 37 -14.76 11.21 2.98
CA ALA A 37 -14.63 12.42 2.18
C ALA A 37 -13.19 12.97 2.19
N THR A 38 -12.54 12.94 3.35
CA THR A 38 -11.13 13.34 3.51
C THR A 38 -10.22 12.41 2.72
N ALA A 39 -10.42 11.10 2.82
CA ALA A 39 -9.66 10.11 2.05
C ALA A 39 -9.81 10.35 0.54
N GLN A 40 -11.03 10.61 0.07
CA GLN A 40 -11.32 10.89 -1.33
C GLN A 40 -10.62 12.17 -1.83
N GLN A 41 -10.58 13.23 -1.03
CA GLN A 41 -9.79 14.42 -1.37
C GLN A 41 -8.29 14.07 -1.51
N LYS A 42 -7.73 13.30 -0.58
CA LYS A 42 -6.33 12.88 -0.64
C LYS A 42 -6.01 12.01 -1.86
N LEU A 43 -6.95 11.15 -2.28
CA LEU A 43 -6.84 10.38 -3.53
C LEU A 43 -6.81 11.31 -4.75
N GLN A 44 -7.69 12.31 -4.79
CA GLN A 44 -7.77 13.27 -5.89
C GLN A 44 -6.51 14.16 -5.97
N ASP A 45 -5.96 14.53 -4.82
CA ASP A 45 -4.71 15.30 -4.71
C ASP A 45 -3.46 14.47 -5.07
N GLY A 46 -3.62 13.16 -5.29
CA GLY A 46 -2.52 12.23 -5.54
C GLY A 46 -1.66 11.94 -4.30
N ASN A 47 -2.13 12.30 -3.11
CA ASN A 47 -1.47 11.98 -1.85
C ASN A 47 -1.86 10.58 -1.37
N TRP A 48 -1.35 9.57 -2.07
CA TRP A 48 -1.69 8.17 -1.86
C TRP A 48 -1.41 7.68 -0.43
N LYS A 49 -0.28 8.10 0.17
CA LYS A 49 0.09 7.70 1.53
C LYS A 49 -0.91 8.18 2.58
N GLN A 50 -1.31 9.45 2.53
CA GLN A 50 -2.32 9.96 3.46
C GLN A 50 -3.70 9.34 3.20
N ALA A 51 -4.06 9.12 1.92
CA ALA A 51 -5.29 8.42 1.58
C ALA A 51 -5.31 7.01 2.17
N ILE A 52 -4.22 6.24 2.04
CA ILE A 52 -4.09 4.89 2.63
C ILE A 52 -4.34 4.94 4.13
N THR A 53 -3.69 5.84 4.88
CA THR A 53 -3.88 5.94 6.33
C THR A 53 -5.34 6.18 6.71
N GLN A 54 -6.03 7.07 5.99
CA GLN A 54 -7.44 7.38 6.25
C GLN A 54 -8.36 6.20 5.91
N LEU A 55 -8.13 5.54 4.78
CA LEU A 55 -8.91 4.38 4.34
C LEU A 55 -8.68 3.16 5.23
N GLU A 56 -7.45 2.90 5.68
CA GLU A 56 -7.15 1.83 6.64
C GLU A 56 -7.82 2.09 7.99
N ALA A 57 -7.80 3.33 8.48
CA ALA A 57 -8.52 3.69 9.70
C ALA A 57 -10.02 3.44 9.55
N LEU A 58 -10.59 3.79 8.39
CA LEU A 58 -12.00 3.58 8.09
C LEU A 58 -12.37 2.10 7.98
N ASP A 59 -11.56 1.28 7.30
CA ASP A 59 -11.77 -0.17 7.16
C ASP A 59 -11.60 -0.90 8.51
N ASN A 60 -10.66 -0.47 9.34
CA ASN A 60 -10.46 -1.04 10.68
C ASN A 60 -11.60 -0.68 11.66
N ARG A 61 -12.10 0.56 11.61
CA ARG A 61 -13.18 1.01 12.50
C ARG A 61 -14.56 0.54 12.05
N TYR A 62 -14.80 0.51 10.74
CA TYR A 62 -16.12 0.22 10.15
C TYR A 62 -16.05 -0.84 9.04
N PRO A 63 -15.59 -2.08 9.36
CA PRO A 63 -15.38 -3.14 8.37
C PRO A 63 -16.65 -3.58 7.63
N PHE A 64 -17.83 -3.31 8.20
CA PHE A 64 -19.14 -3.62 7.62
C PHE A 64 -19.98 -2.35 7.37
N GLY A 65 -19.33 -1.18 7.30
CA GLY A 65 -20.00 0.09 7.04
C GLY A 65 -20.58 0.17 5.62
N PRO A 66 -21.45 1.15 5.34
CA PRO A 66 -22.07 1.33 4.02
C PRO A 66 -21.05 1.59 2.90
N TYR A 67 -19.87 2.09 3.25
CA TYR A 67 -18.78 2.36 2.31
C TYR A 67 -17.69 1.27 2.31
N SER A 68 -17.81 0.22 3.13
CA SER A 68 -16.74 -0.79 3.34
C SER A 68 -16.18 -1.37 2.04
N GLN A 69 -17.06 -1.74 1.10
CA GLN A 69 -16.68 -2.27 -0.18
C GLN A 69 -15.94 -1.24 -1.05
N GLN A 70 -16.44 -0.01 -1.10
CA GLN A 70 -15.82 1.09 -1.85
C GLN A 70 -14.45 1.45 -1.26
N VAL A 71 -14.33 1.46 0.06
CA VAL A 71 -13.07 1.70 0.80
C VAL A 71 -12.02 0.64 0.46
N GLN A 72 -12.41 -0.63 0.34
CA GLN A 72 -11.48 -1.69 -0.07
C GLN A 72 -10.99 -1.50 -1.51
N LEU A 73 -11.87 -1.10 -2.43
CA LEU A 73 -11.48 -0.77 -3.82
C LEU A 73 -10.54 0.44 -3.87
N ASP A 74 -10.84 1.49 -3.11
CA ASP A 74 -10.01 2.68 -3.01
C ASP A 74 -8.64 2.38 -2.39
N LEU A 75 -8.56 1.47 -1.40
CA LEU A 75 -7.30 0.98 -0.83
C LEU A 75 -6.46 0.27 -1.87
N ILE A 76 -7.05 -0.65 -2.64
CA ILE A 76 -6.35 -1.37 -3.72
C ILE A 76 -5.78 -0.36 -4.72
N TYR A 77 -6.57 0.63 -5.11
CA TYR A 77 -6.14 1.70 -6.01
C TYR A 77 -5.00 2.54 -5.42
N ALA A 78 -5.14 2.97 -4.16
CA ALA A 78 -4.14 3.79 -3.50
C ALA A 78 -2.80 3.04 -3.35
N TYR A 79 -2.83 1.76 -2.95
CA TYR A 79 -1.63 0.93 -2.88
C TYR A 79 -0.94 0.77 -4.22
N TYR A 80 -1.71 0.54 -5.28
CA TYR A 80 -1.16 0.48 -6.63
C TYR A 80 -0.48 1.80 -7.02
N LYS A 81 -1.16 2.92 -6.81
CA LYS A 81 -0.63 4.25 -7.17
C LYS A 81 0.58 4.64 -6.32
N ASN A 82 0.68 4.10 -5.11
CA ASN A 82 1.83 4.27 -4.23
C ASN A 82 2.98 3.27 -4.49
N ALA A 83 2.83 2.38 -5.48
CA ALA A 83 3.77 1.28 -5.80
C ALA A 83 3.94 0.22 -4.69
N ASP A 84 3.01 0.15 -3.74
CA ASP A 84 2.97 -0.87 -2.69
C ASP A 84 2.26 -2.14 -3.18
N LEU A 85 2.81 -2.75 -4.23
CA LEU A 85 2.21 -3.90 -4.91
C LEU A 85 1.88 -5.10 -4.00
N PRO A 86 2.72 -5.46 -3.00
CA PRO A 86 2.38 -6.55 -2.09
C PRO A 86 1.13 -6.26 -1.24
N LEU A 87 0.94 -5.02 -0.80
CA LEU A 87 -0.24 -4.61 -0.04
C LEU A 87 -1.47 -4.55 -0.95
N ALA A 88 -1.33 -4.07 -2.19
CA ALA A 88 -2.41 -4.11 -3.18
C ALA A 88 -2.88 -5.55 -3.42
N GLN A 89 -1.95 -6.50 -3.58
CA GLN A 89 -2.29 -7.92 -3.78
C GLN A 89 -3.00 -8.51 -2.56
N ALA A 90 -2.50 -8.27 -1.35
CA ALA A 90 -3.15 -8.75 -0.13
C ALA A 90 -4.57 -8.17 0.06
N ALA A 91 -4.77 -6.90 -0.31
CA ALA A 91 -6.08 -6.26 -0.29
C ALA A 91 -7.04 -6.87 -1.31
N ILE A 92 -6.57 -7.16 -2.54
CA ILE A 92 -7.35 -7.87 -3.57
C ILE A 92 -7.77 -9.26 -3.08
N ASP A 93 -6.84 -10.03 -2.50
CA ASP A 93 -7.12 -11.38 -1.99
C ASP A 93 -8.14 -11.36 -0.84
N ARG A 94 -8.09 -10.36 0.03
CA ARG A 94 -9.11 -10.15 1.07
C ARG A 94 -10.46 -9.78 0.44
N PHE A 95 -10.48 -8.85 -0.50
CA PHE A 95 -11.70 -8.41 -1.18
C PHE A 95 -12.40 -9.57 -1.89
N MET A 96 -11.65 -10.43 -2.60
CA MET A 96 -12.19 -11.61 -3.28
C MET A 96 -12.79 -12.65 -2.31
N ARG A 97 -12.20 -12.80 -1.12
CA ARG A 97 -12.72 -13.71 -0.08
C ARG A 97 -14.00 -13.19 0.57
N LEU A 98 -14.10 -11.88 0.76
CA LEU A 98 -15.24 -11.25 1.42
C LEU A 98 -16.42 -10.99 0.48
N ASN A 99 -16.17 -10.82 -0.84
CA ASN A 99 -17.19 -10.49 -1.83
C ASN A 99 -17.25 -11.55 -2.94
N PRO A 100 -17.93 -12.69 -2.74
CA PRO A 100 -17.96 -13.80 -3.69
C PRO A 100 -18.84 -13.54 -4.94
N HIS A 101 -19.39 -12.34 -5.14
CA HIS A 101 -20.26 -12.04 -6.26
C HIS A 101 -19.49 -11.82 -7.58
N PRO A 102 -19.94 -12.43 -8.70
CA PRO A 102 -19.15 -12.56 -9.94
C PRO A 102 -18.91 -11.26 -10.73
N SER A 103 -19.65 -10.17 -10.47
CA SER A 103 -19.44 -8.87 -11.13
C SER A 103 -18.18 -8.17 -10.62
N GLU A 104 -17.89 -8.28 -9.32
CA GLU A 104 -16.77 -7.60 -8.65
C GLU A 104 -15.47 -8.35 -8.80
N HIS A 105 -15.54 -9.70 -8.77
CA HIS A 105 -14.41 -10.58 -9.09
C HIS A 105 -13.80 -10.28 -10.46
N ARG A 106 -14.62 -9.94 -11.46
CA ARG A 106 -14.17 -9.77 -12.85
C ARG A 106 -13.23 -8.57 -13.01
N LEU A 107 -13.54 -7.43 -12.37
CA LEU A 107 -12.69 -6.24 -12.43
C LEU A 107 -11.40 -6.43 -11.62
N CYS A 108 -11.49 -6.99 -10.41
CA CYS A 108 -10.34 -7.29 -9.57
C CYS A 108 -9.40 -8.32 -10.23
N HIS A 109 -9.93 -9.39 -10.81
CA HIS A 109 -9.15 -10.41 -11.53
C HIS A 109 -8.43 -9.82 -12.75
N LEU A 110 -9.10 -8.97 -13.54
CA LEU A 110 -8.47 -8.26 -14.67
C LEU A 110 -7.36 -7.30 -14.20
N TYR A 111 -7.55 -6.66 -13.05
CA TYR A 111 -6.57 -5.78 -12.44
C TYR A 111 -5.36 -6.56 -11.91
N ALA A 112 -5.57 -7.62 -11.13
CA ALA A 112 -4.52 -8.52 -10.65
C ALA A 112 -3.72 -9.16 -11.82
N ARG A 113 -4.41 -9.54 -12.90
CA ARG A 113 -3.78 -10.02 -14.14
C ARG A 113 -2.93 -8.94 -14.82
N ARG A 114 -3.36 -7.68 -14.81
CA ARG A 114 -2.57 -6.58 -15.34
C ARG A 114 -1.35 -6.27 -14.46
N LEU A 115 -1.50 -6.33 -13.14
CA LEU A 115 -0.42 -6.14 -12.18
C LEU A 115 0.67 -7.22 -12.30
N THR A 116 0.26 -8.48 -12.43
CA THR A 116 1.19 -9.61 -12.65
C THR A 116 1.93 -9.49 -13.97
N ASN A 117 1.23 -9.11 -15.05
CA ASN A 117 1.88 -8.86 -16.33
C ASN A 117 2.89 -7.70 -16.26
N MET A 118 2.57 -6.59 -15.58
CA MET A 118 3.52 -5.47 -15.44
C MET A 118 4.75 -5.82 -14.60
N ALA A 119 4.58 -6.59 -13.52
CA ALA A 119 5.70 -7.07 -12.70
C ALA A 119 6.59 -8.08 -13.46
N LEU A 120 5.99 -8.92 -14.31
CA LEU A 120 6.72 -9.84 -15.19
C LEU A 120 7.50 -9.08 -16.29
N ASP A 121 6.92 -8.03 -16.86
CA ASP A 121 7.59 -7.19 -17.85
C ASP A 121 8.79 -6.43 -17.25
N ASP A 122 8.65 -5.83 -16.07
CA ASP A 122 9.76 -5.12 -15.41
C ASP A 122 10.91 -6.07 -15.05
N SER A 123 10.61 -7.29 -14.59
CA SER A 123 11.63 -8.28 -14.26
C SER A 123 12.29 -8.88 -15.50
N ALA A 124 11.56 -9.07 -16.59
CA ALA A 124 12.10 -9.49 -17.88
C ALA A 124 12.99 -8.41 -18.51
N LEU A 125 12.57 -7.14 -18.48
CA LEU A 125 13.36 -6.00 -18.94
C LEU A 125 14.63 -5.81 -18.10
N ALA A 126 14.53 -5.93 -16.76
CA ALA A 126 15.69 -5.88 -15.88
C ALA A 126 16.69 -7.03 -16.14
N GLY A 127 16.20 -8.21 -16.54
CA GLY A 127 17.04 -9.34 -16.96
C GLY A 127 17.73 -9.14 -18.31
N LEU A 128 17.07 -8.44 -19.24
CA LEU A 128 17.62 -8.10 -20.57
C LEU A 128 18.66 -6.98 -20.51
N LEU A 129 18.47 -5.97 -19.66
CA LEU A 129 19.41 -4.84 -19.51
C LEU A 129 20.68 -5.19 -18.73
N ARG A 130 20.75 -6.39 -18.14
CA ARG A 130 21.85 -6.85 -17.28
C ARG A 130 22.78 -7.86 -17.97
N ARG A 131 22.58 -8.12 -19.27
CA ARG A 131 23.49 -8.87 -20.15
C ARG A 131 24.20 -7.91 -21.10
#